data_AF-A0A8J7GVU5-F1
#
_entry.id   AF-A0A8J7GVU5-F1
#
_cell.length_a   1.000
_cell.length_b   1.000
_cell.length_c   1.000
_cell.angle_alpha   90.00
_cell.angle_beta   90.00
_cell.angle_gamma   90.00
#
_symmetry.space_group_name_H-M   'P 1'
#
loop_
_entity.id
_entity.type
_entity.pdbx_description
1 polymer ?
#
loop_
_entity_poly.entity_id
_entity_poly.type
_entity_poly.pdbx_seq_one_letter_code
_entity_poly.pdbx_strand_id
1 'polypeptide(L)'
;MSQNWMRHFELQVVDNKGKGIDLGDFKVTFDIEWFNISSKTRIATFRIYNLAPDTVNRIMGEEFSRVRVIAGYDGIAPDVQATQVGIARQVDADRVSQQDGRNYGLIFDGEIRFTVTGRENPVDTYVLIQALDSLEAFA
;
A
#
# COMPACT_ATOMS: atom_id res chain seq x y z
N MET A 1 -5.80 26.23 -1.53
CA MET A 1 -6.40 24.90 -1.75
C MET A 1 -5.40 24.08 -2.54
N SER A 2 -4.82 23.01 -1.98
CA SER A 2 -3.89 22.16 -2.73
C SER A 2 -4.68 21.39 -3.79
N GLN A 3 -4.21 21.40 -5.03
CA GLN A 3 -4.79 20.57 -6.07
C GLN A 3 -4.54 19.11 -5.68
N ASN A 4 -5.61 18.37 -5.43
CA ASN A 4 -5.54 16.94 -5.26
C ASN A 4 -5.42 16.35 -6.67
N TRP A 5 -4.19 16.02 -7.07
CA TRP A 5 -3.88 15.51 -8.41
C TRP A 5 -4.38 14.09 -8.63
N MET A 6 -5.66 13.78 -8.32
CA MET A 6 -6.23 12.44 -8.45
C MET A 6 -5.26 11.38 -7.89
N ARG A 7 -4.84 11.58 -6.63
CA ARG A 7 -3.89 10.69 -5.97
C ARG A 7 -4.57 9.36 -5.74
N HIS A 8 -3.85 8.30 -6.08
CA HIS A 8 -4.25 6.93 -5.82
C HIS A 8 -3.43 6.40 -4.64
N PHE A 9 -4.10 5.84 -3.65
CA PHE A 9 -3.45 5.24 -2.49
C PHE A 9 -4.28 4.07 -1.97
N GLU A 10 -3.64 2.92 -1.85
CA GLU A 10 -4.19 1.72 -1.22
C GLU A 10 -3.16 1.18 -0.22
N LEU A 11 -3.65 0.74 0.94
CA LEU A 11 -2.83 0.10 1.97
C LEU A 11 -3.49 -1.20 2.38
N GLN A 12 -2.95 -2.30 1.87
CA GLN A 12 -3.52 -3.62 2.10
C GLN A 12 -2.68 -4.37 3.13
N VAL A 13 -3.32 -4.89 4.17
CA VAL A 13 -2.71 -5.88 5.08
C VAL A 13 -3.33 -7.24 4.78
N VAL A 14 -2.48 -8.23 4.52
CA VAL A 14 -2.91 -9.55 4.03
C VAL A 14 -2.32 -10.67 4.89
N ASP A 15 -3.06 -11.78 4.96
CA ASP A 15 -2.61 -13.03 5.57
C ASP A 15 -1.78 -13.88 4.58
N ASN A 16 -1.27 -15.02 5.06
CA ASN A 16 -0.53 -15.98 4.24
C ASN A 16 -1.37 -16.66 3.14
N LYS A 17 -2.69 -16.51 3.16
CA LYS A 17 -3.63 -17.07 2.18
C LYS A 17 -4.08 -16.02 1.15
N GLY A 18 -3.55 -14.79 1.24
CA GLY A 18 -3.91 -13.66 0.38
C GLY A 18 -5.22 -12.97 0.74
N LYS A 19 -5.87 -13.34 1.85
CA LYS A 19 -7.04 -12.64 2.37
C LYS A 19 -6.56 -11.46 3.22
N GLY A 20 -7.09 -10.28 2.95
CA GLY A 20 -6.69 -9.07 3.65
C GLY A 20 -7.81 -8.07 3.79
N ILE A 21 -7.45 -6.94 4.39
CA ILE A 21 -8.29 -5.75 4.46
C ILE A 21 -7.51 -4.58 3.84
N ASP A 22 -8.24 -3.67 3.20
CA ASP A 22 -7.70 -2.40 2.74
C ASP A 22 -7.96 -1.33 3.80
N LEU A 23 -6.94 -0.51 4.05
CA LEU A 23 -6.88 0.56 5.04
C LEU A 23 -6.53 1.91 4.38
N GLY A 24 -6.54 1.98 3.05
CA GLY A 24 -6.23 3.20 2.28
C GLY A 24 -7.19 4.37 2.55
N ASP A 25 -8.44 4.09 2.93
CA ASP A 25 -9.45 5.11 3.25
C ASP A 25 -9.18 5.86 4.58
N PHE A 26 -8.30 5.34 5.43
CA PHE A 26 -7.94 5.99 6.69
C PHE A 26 -6.83 7.03 6.50
N LYS A 27 -6.67 7.91 7.49
CA LYS A 27 -5.43 8.70 7.59
C LYS A 27 -4.27 7.73 7.81
N VAL A 28 -3.34 7.72 6.86
CA VAL A 28 -2.10 6.94 6.94
C VAL A 28 -0.90 7.88 6.78
N THR A 29 0.10 7.69 7.63
CA THR A 29 1.44 8.23 7.40
C THR A 29 2.39 7.06 7.23
N PHE A 30 3.28 7.11 6.25
CA PHE A 30 4.25 6.06 6.03
C PHE A 30 5.60 6.61 5.66
N ASP A 31 6.63 5.86 6.00
CA ASP A 31 8.01 6.09 5.61
C ASP A 31 8.59 4.77 5.08
N ILE A 32 9.29 4.82 3.94
CA ILE A 32 9.94 3.66 3.31
C ILE A 32 11.41 3.98 3.15
N GLU A 33 12.24 3.35 3.98
CA GLU A 33 13.69 3.51 3.98
C GLU A 33 14.35 2.44 3.10
N TRP A 34 15.28 2.87 2.27
CA TRP A 34 16.06 2.00 1.40
C TRP A 34 17.50 1.97 1.87
N PHE A 35 18.01 0.79 2.21
CA PHE A 35 19.40 0.63 2.62
C PHE A 35 20.25 0.13 1.45
N ASN A 36 21.34 0.84 1.13
CA ASN A 36 22.31 0.46 0.10
C ASN A 36 23.41 -0.46 0.67
N ILE A 37 23.00 -1.44 1.48
CA ILE A 37 23.88 -2.50 2.00
C ILE A 37 23.61 -3.79 1.21
N SER A 38 24.55 -4.74 1.24
CA SER A 38 24.59 -5.92 0.35
C SER A 38 23.30 -6.74 0.30
N SER A 39 22.46 -6.69 1.34
CA SER A 39 21.07 -7.13 1.31
C SER A 39 20.15 -5.95 0.98
N LYS A 40 19.73 -5.82 -0.29
CA LYS A 40 18.73 -4.84 -0.75
C LYS A 40 17.42 -5.02 0.05
N THR A 41 17.33 -4.42 1.22
CA THR A 41 16.20 -4.54 2.15
C THR A 41 15.57 -3.18 2.29
N ARG A 42 14.26 -3.12 2.10
CA ARG A 42 13.47 -1.90 2.35
C ARG A 42 12.72 -2.09 3.66
N ILE A 43 12.72 -1.07 4.50
CA ILE A 43 11.94 -1.06 5.74
C ILE A 43 10.82 -0.05 5.54
N ALA A 44 9.58 -0.46 5.78
CA ALA A 44 8.45 0.45 5.77
C ALA A 44 7.83 0.55 7.17
N THR A 45 7.56 1.77 7.60
CA THR A 45 6.84 2.04 8.85
C THR A 45 5.56 2.79 8.52
N PHE A 46 4.42 2.20 8.87
CA PHE A 46 3.09 2.76 8.66
C PHE A 46 2.49 3.17 10.00
N ARG A 47 1.81 4.32 10.06
CA ARG A 47 0.88 4.65 11.14
C ARG A 47 -0.49 4.88 10.55
N ILE A 48 -1.47 4.13 11.06
CA ILE A 48 -2.85 4.14 10.60
C ILE A 48 -3.70 4.65 11.75
N TYR A 49 -4.45 5.71 11.52
CA TYR A 49 -5.09 6.48 12.58
C TYR A 49 -6.55 6.10 12.79
N ASN A 50 -6.98 6.15 14.05
CA ASN A 50 -8.38 6.10 14.47
C ASN A 50 -9.14 4.86 13.97
N LEU A 51 -8.45 3.71 13.93
CA LEU A 51 -9.06 2.41 13.63
C LEU A 51 -10.02 1.97 14.74
N ALA A 52 -11.06 1.25 14.36
CA ALA A 52 -11.98 0.62 15.31
C ALA A 52 -11.23 -0.44 16.17
N PRO A 53 -11.59 -0.61 17.46
CA PRO A 53 -10.90 -1.54 18.36
C PRO A 53 -10.79 -2.97 17.81
N ASP A 54 -11.84 -3.47 17.13
CA ASP A 54 -11.83 -4.80 16.52
C ASP A 54 -10.76 -4.93 15.42
N THR A 55 -10.62 -3.90 14.58
CA THR A 55 -9.59 -3.87 13.53
C THR A 55 -8.18 -3.79 14.13
N VAL A 56 -8.01 -3.02 15.20
CA VAL A 56 -6.73 -2.95 15.94
C VAL A 56 -6.37 -4.34 16.47
N ASN A 57 -7.30 -5.02 17.13
CA ASN A 57 -7.06 -6.36 17.69
C ASN A 57 -6.69 -7.39 16.62
N ARG A 58 -7.30 -7.30 15.44
CA ARG A 58 -6.96 -8.17 14.30
C ARG A 58 -5.54 -7.93 13.78
N ILE A 59 -5.13 -6.67 13.67
CA ILE A 59 -3.77 -6.30 13.25
C ILE A 59 -2.72 -6.71 14.29
N MET A 60 -3.03 -6.53 15.57
CA MET A 60 -2.15 -6.92 16.68
C MET A 60 -2.11 -8.43 16.91
N GLY A 61 -3.16 -9.15 16.54
CA GLY A 61 -3.31 -10.60 16.78
C GLY A 61 -2.64 -11.51 15.75
N GLU A 62 -1.68 -11.00 14.98
CA GLU A 62 -0.93 -11.74 13.97
C GLU A 62 -1.81 -12.41 12.89
N GLU A 63 -3.06 -11.91 12.68
CA GLU A 63 -3.94 -12.37 11.60
C GLU A 63 -3.33 -12.09 10.21
N PHE A 64 -2.62 -10.97 10.11
CA PHE A 64 -1.94 -10.52 8.90
C PHE A 64 -0.44 -10.72 9.04
N SER A 65 0.20 -11.09 7.94
CA SER A 65 1.64 -11.36 7.86
C SER A 65 2.36 -10.41 6.92
N ARG A 66 1.66 -9.70 6.05
CA ARG A 66 2.27 -8.92 4.96
C ARG A 66 1.52 -7.62 4.69
N VAL A 67 2.24 -6.60 4.25
CA VAL A 67 1.70 -5.29 3.87
C VAL A 67 2.04 -5.00 2.41
N ARG A 68 1.05 -4.54 1.64
CA ARG A 68 1.22 -4.04 0.28
C ARG A 68 0.76 -2.60 0.19
N VAL A 69 1.56 -1.78 -0.48
CA VAL A 69 1.26 -0.37 -0.68
C VAL A 69 1.24 -0.09 -2.17
N ILE A 70 0.10 0.39 -2.64
CA ILE A 70 -0.07 0.85 -4.01
C ILE A 70 -0.29 2.34 -3.94
N ALA A 71 0.56 3.09 -4.63
CA ALA A 71 0.48 4.54 -4.60
C ALA A 71 0.84 5.14 -5.96
N GLY A 72 0.30 6.32 -6.20
CA GLY A 72 0.63 7.15 -7.35
C GLY A 72 -0.50 8.09 -7.69
N TYR A 73 -0.79 8.21 -8.97
CA TYR A 73 -1.78 9.11 -9.52
C TYR A 73 -2.67 8.34 -10.48
N ASP A 74 -3.98 8.48 -10.39
CA ASP A 74 -4.92 7.95 -11.38
C ASP A 74 -4.69 8.60 -12.77
N GLY A 75 -3.97 9.73 -12.77
CA GLY A 75 -3.58 10.49 -13.95
C GLY A 75 -4.75 11.11 -14.71
N ILE A 76 -4.44 11.83 -15.79
CA ILE A 76 -5.47 12.33 -16.69
C ILE A 76 -5.69 11.22 -17.71
N ALA A 77 -6.85 10.55 -17.66
CA ALA A 77 -7.22 9.60 -18.69
C ALA A 77 -7.14 10.31 -20.06
N PRO A 78 -6.41 9.78 -21.04
CA PRO A 78 -6.38 10.38 -22.37
C PRO A 78 -7.80 10.39 -22.96
N ASP A 79 -8.16 11.44 -23.70
CA ASP A 79 -9.43 11.48 -24.43
C ASP A 79 -9.55 10.24 -25.32
N VAL A 80 -10.38 9.28 -24.92
CA VAL A 80 -10.64 8.08 -25.70
C VAL A 80 -11.57 8.49 -26.83
N GLN A 81 -11.08 8.43 -28.08
CA GLN A 81 -11.93 8.67 -29.24
C GLN A 81 -13.11 7.70 -29.22
N ALA A 82 -14.32 8.17 -29.55
CA ALA A 82 -15.55 7.36 -29.54
C ALA A 82 -15.44 6.06 -30.36
N THR A 83 -14.51 6.01 -31.33
CA THR A 83 -14.18 4.84 -32.15
C THR A 83 -13.51 3.70 -31.40
N GLN A 84 -13.02 3.94 -30.19
CA GLN A 84 -12.27 2.98 -29.38
C GLN A 84 -13.10 2.37 -28.23
N VAL A 85 -14.35 2.80 -28.06
CA VAL A 85 -15.26 2.29 -27.04
C VAL A 85 -15.78 0.91 -27.47
N GLY A 86 -15.49 -0.15 -26.69
CA GLY A 86 -15.95 -1.52 -26.95
C GLY A 86 -14.99 -2.41 -27.75
N ILE A 87 -13.79 -1.93 -28.10
CA ILE A 87 -12.75 -2.74 -28.74
C ILE A 87 -11.82 -3.31 -27.67
N ALA A 88 -11.64 -4.64 -27.64
CA ALA A 88 -10.68 -5.29 -26.75
C ALA A 88 -9.25 -4.86 -27.09
N ARG A 89 -8.49 -4.36 -26.12
CA ARG A 89 -7.06 -4.07 -26.25
C ARG A 89 -6.23 -5.16 -25.60
N GLN A 90 -5.14 -5.53 -26.27
CA GLN A 90 -4.18 -6.47 -25.74
C GLN A 90 -3.33 -5.74 -24.69
N VAL A 91 -3.33 -6.26 -23.46
CA VAL A 91 -2.51 -5.74 -22.35
C VAL A 91 -1.20 -6.53 -22.30
N ASP A 92 -0.09 -5.85 -22.55
CA ASP A 92 1.25 -6.45 -22.37
C ASP A 92 1.51 -6.61 -20.87
N ALA A 93 1.76 -7.85 -20.43
CA ALA A 93 2.01 -8.18 -19.03
C ALA A 93 3.24 -7.45 -18.44
N ASP A 94 4.15 -6.98 -19.29
CA ASP A 94 5.36 -6.25 -18.90
C ASP A 94 5.12 -4.74 -18.70
N ARG A 95 3.92 -4.22 -19.03
CA ARG A 95 3.57 -2.78 -18.99
C ARG A 95 2.37 -2.45 -18.09
N VAL A 96 1.98 -3.37 -17.21
CA VAL A 96 0.78 -3.29 -16.37
C VAL A 96 0.73 -2.02 -15.50
N SER A 97 1.87 -1.39 -15.23
CA SER A 97 1.94 -0.19 -14.38
C SER A 97 1.74 1.16 -15.08
N GLN A 98 1.61 1.22 -16.41
CA GLN A 98 1.50 2.49 -17.17
C GLN A 98 0.46 2.46 -18.32
N GLN A 99 -0.62 1.69 -18.19
CA GLN A 99 -1.68 1.67 -19.21
C GLN A 99 -2.83 2.64 -18.86
N ASP A 100 -3.35 3.30 -19.90
CA ASP A 100 -4.54 4.18 -19.88
C ASP A 100 -4.44 5.47 -19.05
N GLY A 101 -3.24 6.05 -18.95
CA GLY A 101 -3.02 7.33 -18.25
C GLY A 101 -2.95 7.19 -16.73
N ARG A 102 -3.16 5.98 -16.19
CA ARG A 102 -2.97 5.66 -14.78
C ARG A 102 -1.48 5.53 -14.48
N ASN A 103 -1.03 6.24 -13.44
CA ASN A 103 0.36 6.30 -13.00
C ASN A 103 0.45 5.97 -11.50
N TYR A 104 -0.08 4.80 -11.13
CA TYR A 104 0.02 4.23 -9.80
C TYR A 104 0.45 2.77 -9.88
N GLY A 105 1.12 2.27 -8.85
CA GLY A 105 1.62 0.90 -8.81
C GLY A 105 2.08 0.49 -7.42
N LEU A 106 2.50 -0.77 -7.30
CA LEU A 106 3.04 -1.33 -6.06
C LEU A 106 4.39 -0.67 -5.73
N ILE A 107 4.45 0.09 -4.64
CA ILE A 107 5.65 0.79 -4.20
C ILE A 107 6.36 0.09 -3.03
N PHE A 108 5.65 -0.78 -2.32
CA PHE A 108 6.18 -1.58 -1.24
C PHE A 108 5.38 -2.86 -1.07
N ASP A 109 6.08 -3.96 -0.84
CA ASP A 109 5.50 -5.24 -0.49
C ASP A 109 6.46 -5.96 0.47
N GLY A 110 6.00 -6.28 1.68
CA GLY A 110 6.89 -6.78 2.71
C GLY A 110 6.18 -7.42 3.89
N GLU A 111 6.91 -8.26 4.62
CA GLU A 111 6.40 -9.00 5.78
C GLU A 111 6.35 -8.12 7.02
N ILE A 112 5.29 -8.27 7.82
CA ILE A 112 5.10 -7.55 9.08
C ILE A 112 6.11 -8.08 10.09
N ARG A 113 6.93 -7.17 10.63
CA ARG A 113 7.90 -7.47 11.68
C ARG A 113 7.28 -7.35 13.07
N PHE A 114 6.57 -6.25 13.30
CA PHE A 114 5.87 -5.99 14.55
C PHE A 114 4.79 -4.92 14.37
N THR A 115 3.87 -4.91 15.32
CA THR A 115 2.77 -3.95 15.41
C THR A 115 2.72 -3.33 16.81
N VAL A 116 2.41 -2.04 16.91
CA VAL A 116 2.34 -1.30 18.18
C VAL A 116 1.19 -0.31 18.14
N THR A 117 0.39 -0.23 19.19
CA THR A 117 -0.61 0.83 19.34
C THR A 117 -0.03 2.05 20.06
N GLY A 118 -0.46 3.26 19.66
CA GLY A 118 -0.08 4.49 20.34
C GLY A 118 -1.14 5.58 20.21
N ARG A 119 -0.83 6.75 20.74
CA ARG A 119 -1.62 7.97 20.55
C ARG A 119 -0.70 9.11 20.15
N GLU A 120 -1.12 9.92 19.19
CA GLU A 120 -0.40 11.13 18.80
C GLU A 120 -0.81 12.31 19.70
N ASN A 121 -2.09 12.37 20.07
CA ASN A 121 -2.65 13.39 20.96
C ASN A 121 -3.88 12.82 21.72
N PRO A 122 -4.55 13.60 22.60
CA PRO A 122 -5.69 13.11 23.39
C PRO A 122 -6.89 12.58 22.61
N VAL A 123 -6.98 12.79 21.29
CA VAL A 123 -8.08 12.30 20.45
C VAL A 123 -7.61 11.31 19.39
N ASP A 124 -6.41 11.48 18.84
CA ASP A 124 -5.89 10.64 17.77
C ASP A 124 -5.07 9.45 18.30
N THR A 125 -5.59 8.26 18.05
CA THR A 125 -4.88 6.99 18.27
C THR A 125 -4.34 6.45 16.95
N TYR A 126 -3.31 5.62 17.00
CA TYR A 126 -2.76 4.97 15.82
C TYR A 126 -2.34 3.53 16.11
N VAL A 127 -2.35 2.72 15.04
CA VAL A 127 -1.62 1.45 14.97
C VAL A 127 -0.40 1.67 14.08
N LEU A 128 0.78 1.37 14.62
CA LEU A 128 2.03 1.35 13.91
C LEU A 128 2.29 -0.07 13.41
N ILE A 129 2.63 -0.21 12.13
CA ILE A 129 3.06 -1.47 11.52
C ILE A 129 4.45 -1.23 10.93
N GLN A 130 5.44 -2.02 11.33
CA GLN A 130 6.71 -2.08 10.63
C GLN A 130 6.77 -3.33 9.77
N ALA A 131 7.18 -3.18 8.52
CA ALA A 131 7.33 -4.27 7.57
C ALA A 131 8.68 -4.23 6.84
N LEU A 132 9.11 -5.39 6.35
CA LEU A 132 10.38 -5.59 5.65
C LEU A 132 10.14 -6.21 4.28
N ASP A 133 10.69 -5.58 3.24
CA ASP A 133 10.79 -6.16 1.91
C ASP A 133 11.99 -7.13 1.91
N SER A 134 11.76 -8.34 2.42
CA SER A 134 12.70 -9.44 2.35
C SER A 134 12.35 -10.37 1.19
N LEU A 135 13.24 -10.44 0.20
CA LEU A 135 13.50 -11.69 -0.50
C LEU A 135 14.16 -12.63 0.52
N GLU A 136 13.39 -13.38 1.30
CA GLU A 136 13.94 -14.58 1.95
C GLU A 136 14.25 -15.62 0.85
N ALA A 137 15.42 -15.46 0.24
CA ALA A 137 16.10 -16.53 -0.46
C ALA A 137 17.14 -17.10 0.51
N PHE A 138 16.68 -17.78 1.55
CA PHE A 138 17.52 -18.77 2.22
C PHE A 138 17.17 -20.14 1.61
N ALA A 139 17.98 -20.53 0.63
CA ALA A 139 18.10 -21.90 0.13
C ALA A 139 19.16 -22.65 0.94
#